data_AF-A0A5J6F773-F1
#
_entry.id   AF-A0A5J6F773-F1
#
_cell.length_a   1.000
_cell.length_b   1.000
_cell.length_c   1.000
_cell.angle_alpha   90.00
_cell.angle_beta   90.00
_cell.angle_gamma   90.00
#
_symmetry.space_group_name_H-M   'P 1'
#
loop_
_entity.id
_entity.type
_entity.pdbx_description
1 polymer ?
#
loop_
_entity_poly.entity_id
_entity_poly.type
_entity_poly.pdbx_seq_one_letter_code
_entity_poly.pdbx_strand_id
1 'polypeptide(L)'
;MIADEIAAELDKLRVTSLAPGRVAVALKLARALDEIADGDAPTSQAVIADKLDTIMAKLRALAPPATEGDVLDDLADRRAQRRGA
;
A
#
# COMPACT_ATOMS: atom_id res chain seq x y z
N MET A 1 -11.79 4.40 -7.87
CA MET A 1 -10.80 4.71 -8.93
C MET A 1 -9.53 3.93 -8.64
N ILE A 2 -8.67 3.68 -9.63
CA ILE A 2 -7.39 2.97 -9.43
C ILE A 2 -6.55 3.69 -8.37
N ALA A 3 -6.53 5.03 -8.39
CA ALA A 3 -5.86 5.83 -7.37
C ALA A 3 -6.38 5.59 -5.94
N ASP A 4 -7.68 5.37 -5.75
CA ASP A 4 -8.27 5.11 -4.43
C ASP A 4 -7.85 3.75 -3.90
N GLU A 5 -7.85 2.73 -4.77
CA GLU A 5 -7.45 1.37 -4.40
C GLU A 5 -5.96 1.32 -4.03
N ILE A 6 -5.12 1.98 -4.82
CA ILE A 6 -3.69 2.10 -4.54
C ILE A 6 -3.45 2.88 -3.25
N ALA A 7 -4.19 3.96 -2.99
CA ALA A 7 -4.09 4.68 -1.72
C ALA A 7 -4.44 3.78 -0.53
N ALA A 8 -5.54 3.04 -0.61
CA ALA A 8 -5.96 2.12 0.44
C ALA A 8 -4.93 0.99 0.68
N GLU A 9 -4.29 0.49 -0.38
CA GLU A 9 -3.22 -0.50 -0.23
C GLU A 9 -1.99 0.12 0.44
N LEU A 10 -1.55 1.30 0.02
CA LEU A 10 -0.38 1.99 0.59
C LEU A 10 -0.55 2.27 2.09
N ASP A 11 -1.77 2.61 2.52
CA ASP A 11 -2.12 2.79 3.93
C ASP A 11 -2.03 1.47 4.71
N LYS A 12 -2.51 0.37 4.15
CA LYS A 12 -2.38 -0.98 4.75
C LYS A 12 -0.91 -1.39 4.89
N LEU A 13 -0.10 -1.10 3.89
CA LEU A 13 1.34 -1.42 3.89
C LEU A 13 2.14 -0.56 4.88
N ARG A 14 1.60 0.57 5.37
CA ARG A 14 2.27 1.51 6.29
C ARG A 14 3.66 1.96 5.79
N VAL A 15 3.82 2.10 4.48
CA VAL A 15 5.11 2.40 3.82
C VAL A 15 5.36 3.90 3.59
N THR A 16 4.40 4.75 3.92
CA THR A 16 4.45 6.20 3.66
C THR A 16 5.65 6.88 4.31
N SER A 17 6.05 6.46 5.52
CA SER A 17 7.24 6.96 6.21
C SER A 17 8.54 6.30 5.75
N LEU A 18 8.47 5.08 5.22
CA LEU A 18 9.65 4.29 4.81
C LEU A 18 10.14 4.66 3.40
N ALA A 19 9.23 4.96 2.49
CA ALA A 19 9.56 5.26 1.10
C ALA A 19 8.64 6.35 0.50
N PRO A 20 8.57 7.56 1.09
CA PRO A 20 7.60 8.61 0.70
C PRO A 20 7.66 8.97 -0.78
N GLY A 21 8.86 9.02 -1.37
CA GLY A 21 9.02 9.29 -2.80
C GLY A 21 8.41 8.21 -3.70
N ARG A 22 8.54 6.93 -3.34
CA ARG A 22 7.94 5.82 -4.10
C ARG A 22 6.43 5.79 -3.97
N VAL A 23 5.91 6.06 -2.78
CA VAL A 23 4.47 6.21 -2.51
C VAL A 23 3.88 7.33 -3.37
N ALA A 24 4.54 8.49 -3.41
CA ALA A 24 4.10 9.61 -4.24
C ALA A 24 4.10 9.28 -5.75
N VAL A 25 5.10 8.52 -6.23
CA VAL A 25 5.13 8.09 -7.64
C VAL A 25 4.02 7.07 -7.93
N ALA A 26 3.79 6.09 -7.05
CA ALA A 26 2.70 5.12 -7.22
C ALA A 26 1.34 5.83 -7.36
N LEU A 27 1.04 6.79 -6.48
CA LEU A 27 -0.21 7.57 -6.55
C LEU A 27 -0.31 8.40 -7.84
N LYS A 28 0.79 8.97 -8.33
CA LYS A 28 0.79 9.72 -9.60
C LYS A 28 0.51 8.80 -10.79
N LEU A 29 1.09 7.61 -10.83
CA LEU A 29 0.84 6.64 -11.90
C LEU A 29 -0.61 6.13 -11.86
N ALA A 30 -1.14 5.86 -10.67
CA ALA A 30 -2.53 5.43 -10.50
C ALA A 30 -3.52 6.50 -10.98
N ARG A 31 -3.31 7.77 -10.63
CA ARG A 31 -4.12 8.89 -11.15
C ARG A 31 -4.01 9.04 -12.66
N ALA A 32 -2.82 8.87 -13.22
CA ALA A 32 -2.63 8.92 -14.66
C ALA A 32 -3.43 7.81 -15.38
N LEU A 33 -3.57 6.62 -14.77
CA LEU A 33 -4.42 5.56 -15.33
C LEU A 33 -5.90 5.93 -15.28
N ASP A 34 -6.36 6.56 -14.19
CA ASP A 34 -7.75 7.02 -14.06
C ASP A 34 -8.10 8.14 -15.06
N GLU A 35 -7.12 8.95 -15.46
CA GLU A 35 -7.31 10.06 -16.41
C GLU A 35 -7.33 9.63 -17.88
N ILE A 36 -6.77 8.46 -18.21
CA ILE A 36 -6.76 7.97 -19.60
C ILE A 36 -8.09 7.29 -19.90
N ALA A 37 -8.85 7.85 -20.84
CA ALA A 37 -10.09 7.25 -21.30
C ALA A 37 -9.87 5.86 -21.92
N ASP A 38 -10.83 4.97 -21.71
CA ASP A 38 -10.79 3.61 -22.22
C ASP A 38 -10.62 3.61 -23.76
N GLY A 39 -9.55 2.97 -24.22
CA GLY A 39 -9.28 2.78 -25.65
C GLY A 39 -8.50 3.91 -26.34
N ASP A 40 -8.25 5.05 -25.69
CA ASP A 40 -7.54 6.18 -26.32
C ASP A 40 -6.04 5.93 -26.47
N ALA A 41 -5.40 5.28 -25.49
CA ALA A 41 -3.95 5.08 -25.46
C ALA A 41 -3.55 3.72 -24.84
N PRO A 42 -3.94 2.59 -25.45
CA PRO A 42 -3.78 1.26 -24.84
C PRO A 42 -2.31 0.91 -24.53
N THR A 43 -1.36 1.31 -25.40
CA THR A 43 0.07 1.08 -25.15
C THR A 43 0.59 1.90 -23.97
N SER A 44 0.19 3.16 -23.84
CA SER A 44 0.60 4.01 -22.72
C SER A 44 -0.01 3.53 -21.40
N GLN A 45 -1.28 3.12 -21.41
CA GLN A 45 -1.93 2.50 -20.23
C GLN A 45 -1.15 1.25 -19.77
N ALA A 46 -0.81 0.35 -20.71
CA ALA A 46 -0.05 -0.86 -20.38
C ALA A 46 1.32 -0.53 -19.75
N VAL A 47 2.05 0.45 -20.29
CA VAL A 47 3.35 0.86 -19.76
C VAL A 47 3.22 1.50 -18.36
N ILE A 48 2.18 2.29 -18.12
CA ILE A 48 1.94 2.92 -16.82
C ILE A 48 1.55 1.86 -15.79
N ALA A 49 0.68 0.91 -16.15
CA ALA A 49 0.27 -0.20 -15.30
C ALA A 49 1.46 -1.08 -14.89
N ASP A 50 2.31 -1.48 -15.83
CA ASP A 50 3.50 -2.29 -15.54
C ASP A 50 4.48 -1.58 -14.57
N LYS A 51 4.65 -0.27 -14.74
CA LYS A 51 5.48 0.55 -13.84
C LYS A 51 4.85 0.66 -12.45
N LEU A 52 3.53 0.83 -12.37
CA LEU A 52 2.81 0.87 -11.10
C LEU A 52 2.98 -0.47 -10.37
N ASP A 53 2.77 -1.60 -11.05
CA ASP A 53 2.96 -2.94 -10.49
C ASP A 53 4.37 -3.16 -9.96
N THR A 54 5.38 -2.74 -10.74
CA THR A 54 6.79 -2.82 -10.33
C THR A 54 7.06 -2.02 -9.06
N ILE A 55 6.49 -0.82 -8.91
CA ILE A 55 6.67 0.00 -7.71
C ILE A 55 5.92 -0.61 -6.53
N MET A 56 4.69 -1.06 -6.72
CA MET A 56 3.89 -1.69 -5.66
C MET A 56 4.55 -2.98 -5.15
N ALA A 57 5.12 -3.82 -6.01
CA ALA A 57 5.89 -4.98 -5.59
C ALA A 57 7.08 -4.61 -4.70
N LYS A 58 7.81 -3.54 -5.03
CA LYS A 58 8.92 -3.02 -4.21
C LYS A 58 8.44 -2.45 -2.87
N LEU A 59 7.28 -1.81 -2.85
CA LEU A 59 6.68 -1.28 -1.62
C LEU A 59 6.19 -2.41 -0.71
N ARG A 60 5.55 -3.45 -1.26
CA ARG A 60 5.16 -4.66 -0.51
C ARG A 60 6.36 -5.34 0.13
N ALA A 61 7.49 -5.41 -0.57
CA ALA A 61 8.74 -5.96 -0.03
C ALA A 61 9.36 -5.11 1.10
N LEU A 62 9.03 -3.81 1.16
CA LEU A 62 9.47 -2.90 2.22
C LEU A 62 8.45 -2.79 3.36
N ALA A 63 7.25 -3.34 3.19
CA ALA A 63 6.21 -3.22 4.19
C ALA A 63 6.68 -3.87 5.50
N PRO A 64 6.46 -3.23 6.66
CA PRO A 64 6.67 -3.87 7.94
C PRO A 64 5.91 -5.19 7.98
N PRO A 65 6.42 -6.21 8.71
CA PRO A 65 5.66 -7.43 8.93
C PRO A 65 4.27 -7.07 9.48
N ALA A 66 3.24 -7.74 8.96
CA ALA A 66 1.88 -7.52 9.41
C ALA A 66 1.82 -7.76 10.91
N THR A 67 1.58 -6.69 11.67
CA THR A 67 1.32 -6.74 13.12
C THR A 67 -0.14 -7.12 13.32
N GLU A 68 -0.56 -8.24 12.72
CA GLU A 68 -1.86 -8.83 12.98
C GLU A 68 -1.61 -10.01 13.93
N GLY A 69 -1.75 -9.74 15.23
CA GLY A 69 -1.50 -10.71 16.31
C GLY A 69 -0.01 -10.93 16.61
N ASP A 70 0.75 -9.85 16.85
CA ASP A 70 2.08 -10.02 17.44
C ASP A 70 1.91 -10.61 18.85
N VAL A 71 2.62 -11.69 19.15
CA VAL A 71 2.51 -12.46 20.40
C VAL A 71 2.70 -11.57 21.64
N LEU A 72 3.37 -10.43 21.46
CA LEU A 72 3.60 -9.42 22.48
C LEU A 72 2.35 -8.58 22.79
N ASP A 73 1.52 -8.25 21.79
CA ASP A 73 0.25 -7.55 22.01
C ASP A 73 -0.76 -8.46 22.72
N ASP A 74 -0.83 -9.73 22.31
CA ASP A 74 -1.63 -10.76 23.01
C ASP A 74 -1.16 -10.95 24.47
N LEU A 75 0.14 -10.84 24.73
CA LEU A 75 0.69 -10.93 26.08
C LEU A 75 0.38 -9.68 26.92
N ALA A 76 0.37 -8.50 26.30
CA ALA A 76 -0.01 -7.24 26.95
C ALA A 76 -1.49 -7.28 27.37
N ASP A 77 -2.37 -7.75 26.49
CA ASP A 77 -3.80 -7.91 26.75
C ASP A 77 -4.07 -8.94 27.86
N ARG A 78 -3.36 -10.08 27.84
CA ARG A 78 -3.44 -11.09 28.92
C ARG A 78 -2.94 -10.56 30.27
N ARG A 79 -1.93 -9.67 30.27
CA ARG A 79 -1.44 -9.03 31.50
C ARG A 79 -2.42 -7.99 32.02
N ALA A 80 -3.09 -7.24 31.14
CA ALA A 80 -4.13 -6.29 31.53
C ALA A 80 -5.32 -7.02 32.18
N GLN A 81 -5.78 -8.12 31.58
CA GLN A 81 -6.87 -8.94 32.13
C GLN A 81 -6.56 -9.53 33.52
N ARG A 82 -5.30 -9.92 33.79
CA ARG A 82 -4.90 -10.45 35.11
C ARG A 82 -4.73 -9.40 36.21
N ARG A 83 -4.59 -8.11 35.87
CA ARG A 83 -4.47 -7.03 36.87
C ARG A 83 -5.80 -6.38 37.22
N GLY A 84 -6.88 -6.76 36.55
CA GLY A 84 -8.25 -6.32 36.82
C GLY A 84 -9.12 -7.34 37.58
N ALA A 85 -8.54 -8.45 38.05
CA ALA A 85 -9.20 -9.50 38.83
C ALA A 85 -8.69 -9.54 40.28
#